data_AF-A0A8C2TVG3-F1
#
_entry.id   AF-A0A8C2TVG3-F1
#
_cell.length_a   1.000
_cell.length_b   1.000
_cell.length_c   1.000
_cell.angle_alpha   90.00
_cell.angle_beta   90.00
_cell.angle_gamma   90.00
#
_symmetry.space_group_name_H-M   'P 1'
#
loop_
_entity.id
_entity.type
_entity.pdbx_description
1 polymer ?
#
loop_
_entity_poly.entity_id
_entity_poly.type
_entity_poly.pdbx_seq_one_letter_code
_entity_poly.pdbx_strand_id
1 'polypeptide(L)'
;MAGRKVLIVYAHQEPNSFNGSLKTVAVEELSKQGCSVTVSDLYAMQFEPRATRNDIVGCLHNSDNFSYAVEATEAYKRGCLSNDLIEEQKKVQEADLLIFQHGIMHFCGVKVLEPHICFAPEHVSEEKRKEMLIAWAQRLKTLWKEEPINCSAEWYFK
;
A
#
# COMPACT_ATOMS: atom_id res chain seq x y z
N MET A 1 -24.63 -13.82 1.99
CA MET A 1 -23.16 -13.93 1.86
C MET A 1 -22.57 -15.10 2.63
N ALA A 2 -23.38 -15.89 3.35
CA ALA A 2 -22.95 -17.09 4.05
C ALA A 2 -22.05 -18.01 3.20
N GLY A 3 -20.91 -18.39 3.76
CA GLY A 3 -19.93 -19.28 3.13
C GLY A 3 -18.86 -18.59 2.25
N ARG A 4 -18.97 -17.28 1.99
CA ARG A 4 -17.92 -16.51 1.27
C ARG A 4 -16.69 -16.31 2.16
N LYS A 5 -15.50 -16.40 1.57
CA LYS A 5 -14.21 -16.16 2.24
C LYS A 5 -13.74 -14.73 1.98
N VAL A 6 -13.40 -14.00 3.04
CA VAL A 6 -12.89 -12.62 2.95
C VAL A 6 -11.50 -12.56 3.55
N LEU A 7 -10.55 -11.95 2.84
CA LEU A 7 -9.24 -11.59 3.37
C LEU A 7 -9.18 -10.07 3.60
N ILE A 8 -8.80 -9.65 4.79
CA ILE A 8 -8.52 -8.26 5.13
C ILE A 8 -7.01 -8.11 5.35
N VAL A 9 -6.34 -7.35 4.48
CA VAL A 9 -4.95 -6.94 4.68
C VAL A 9 -4.97 -5.63 5.46
N TYR A 10 -4.48 -5.65 6.70
CA TYR A 10 -4.51 -4.53 7.62
C TYR A 10 -3.09 -4.02 7.86
N ALA A 11 -2.87 -2.74 7.59
CA ALA A 11 -1.56 -2.11 7.63
C ALA A 11 -1.59 -0.87 8.54
N HIS A 12 -1.70 -1.09 9.85
CA HIS A 12 -1.57 -0.01 10.83
C HIS A 12 -0.98 -0.53 12.15
N GLN A 13 -0.05 0.24 12.73
CA GLN A 13 0.73 -0.15 13.92
C GLN A 13 -0.05 -0.07 15.24
N GLU A 14 -1.03 0.84 15.33
CA GLU A 14 -1.82 1.09 16.55
C GLU A 14 -3.21 0.42 16.45
N PRO A 15 -3.51 -0.62 17.25
CA PRO A 15 -4.80 -1.31 17.23
C PRO A 15 -6.00 -0.44 17.61
N ASN A 16 -5.80 0.58 18.45
CA ASN A 16 -6.85 1.52 18.85
C ASN A 16 -7.01 2.71 17.87
N SER A 17 -6.30 2.69 16.75
CA SER A 17 -6.47 3.68 15.69
C SER A 17 -7.84 3.56 15.03
N PHE A 18 -8.25 4.62 14.33
CA PHE A 18 -9.46 4.55 13.52
C PHE A 18 -9.40 3.46 12.44
N ASN A 19 -8.22 3.20 11.84
CA ASN A 19 -8.01 2.06 10.95
C ASN A 19 -8.24 0.71 11.65
N GLY A 20 -7.77 0.59 12.89
CA GLY A 20 -8.03 -0.58 13.75
C GLY A 20 -9.52 -0.77 13.98
N SER A 21 -10.24 0.31 14.32
CA SER A 21 -11.70 0.29 14.47
C SER A 21 -12.42 -0.10 13.19
N LEU A 22 -12.04 0.43 12.02
CA LEU A 22 -12.63 0.06 10.72
C LEU A 22 -12.42 -1.43 10.41
N LYS A 23 -11.21 -1.95 10.63
CA LYS A 23 -10.91 -3.39 10.50
C LYS A 23 -11.77 -4.22 11.45
N THR A 24 -11.90 -3.82 12.72
CA THR A 24 -12.72 -4.53 13.70
C THR A 24 -14.19 -4.57 13.29
N VAL A 25 -14.77 -3.44 12.89
CA VAL A 25 -16.16 -3.36 12.41
C VAL A 25 -16.36 -4.23 11.16
N ALA A 26 -15.41 -4.21 10.21
CA ALA A 26 -15.47 -5.04 9.02
C ALA A 26 -15.48 -6.54 9.36
N VAL A 27 -14.60 -6.98 10.27
CA VAL A 27 -14.57 -8.38 10.75
C VAL A 27 -15.91 -8.76 11.40
N GLU A 28 -16.41 -7.94 12.32
CA GLU A 28 -17.65 -8.21 13.04
C GLU A 28 -18.86 -8.32 12.10
N GLU A 29 -19.02 -7.37 11.19
CA GLU A 29 -20.19 -7.31 10.31
C GLU A 29 -20.18 -8.43 9.27
N LEU A 30 -19.03 -8.69 8.63
CA LEU A 30 -18.92 -9.78 7.65
C LEU A 30 -19.11 -11.15 8.31
N SER A 31 -18.61 -11.33 9.54
CA SER A 31 -18.82 -12.57 10.30
C SER A 31 -20.30 -12.76 10.65
N LYS A 32 -21.02 -11.71 11.08
CA LYS A 32 -22.47 -11.76 11.34
C LYS A 32 -23.28 -12.19 10.11
N GLN A 33 -22.81 -11.84 8.91
CA GLN A 33 -23.43 -12.21 7.64
C GLN A 33 -23.07 -13.63 7.16
N GLY A 34 -22.28 -14.37 7.94
CA GLY A 34 -21.88 -15.75 7.69
C GLY A 34 -20.64 -15.91 6.80
N CYS A 35 -19.87 -14.84 6.58
CA CYS A 35 -18.60 -14.94 5.86
C CYS A 35 -17.50 -15.54 6.76
N SER A 36 -16.54 -16.25 6.16
CA SER A 36 -15.30 -16.65 6.82
C SER A 36 -14.26 -15.54 6.61
N VAL A 37 -13.92 -14.79 7.66
CA VAL A 37 -13.00 -13.65 7.58
C VAL A 37 -11.61 -14.04 8.08
N THR A 38 -10.58 -13.78 7.28
CA THR A 38 -9.16 -13.90 7.65
C THR A 38 -8.52 -12.51 7.63
N VAL A 39 -7.63 -12.22 8.56
CA VAL A 39 -6.92 -10.94 8.62
C VAL A 39 -5.42 -11.18 8.56
N SER A 40 -4.74 -10.48 7.64
CA SER A 40 -3.28 -10.33 7.64
C SER A 40 -2.94 -8.96 8.21
N ASP A 41 -2.63 -8.92 9.51
CA ASP A 41 -2.17 -7.72 10.22
C ASP A 41 -0.66 -7.57 10.03
N LEU A 42 -0.28 -6.78 9.02
CA LEU A 42 1.12 -6.73 8.55
C LEU A 42 2.08 -6.26 9.64
N TYR A 43 1.64 -5.34 10.51
CA TYR A 43 2.47 -4.86 11.61
C TYR A 43 2.58 -5.89 12.73
N ALA A 44 1.49 -6.55 13.11
CA ALA A 44 1.53 -7.61 14.11
C ALA A 44 2.32 -8.84 13.64
N MET A 45 2.28 -9.13 12.34
CA MET A 45 3.04 -10.21 11.71
C MET A 45 4.54 -9.89 11.56
N GLN A 46 4.96 -8.63 11.78
CA GLN A 46 6.29 -8.15 11.40
C GLN A 46 6.64 -8.51 9.94
N PHE A 47 5.66 -8.33 9.04
CA PHE A 47 5.78 -8.72 7.65
C PHE A 47 7.02 -8.07 7.00
N GLU A 48 7.86 -8.86 6.33
CA GLU A 48 9.06 -8.38 5.66
C GLU A 48 8.68 -7.69 4.34
N PRO A 49 8.83 -6.36 4.21
CA PRO A 49 8.35 -5.65 3.03
C PRO A 49 9.39 -5.62 1.89
N ARG A 50 10.64 -6.04 2.15
CA ARG A 50 11.73 -5.95 1.16
C ARG A 50 11.76 -7.22 0.32
N ALA A 51 11.62 -7.05 -0.99
CA ALA A 51 11.85 -8.11 -1.97
C ALA A 51 13.35 -8.47 -2.00
N THR A 52 13.72 -9.65 -1.51
CA THR A 52 15.13 -10.05 -1.40
C THR A 52 15.35 -11.51 -1.79
N ARG A 53 16.62 -11.93 -1.85
CA ARG A 53 17.00 -13.35 -2.04
C ARG A 53 16.35 -14.29 -1.01
N ASN A 54 16.03 -13.79 0.19
CA ASN A 54 15.49 -14.60 1.27
C ASN A 54 14.08 -15.14 0.97
N ASP A 55 13.41 -14.56 -0.02
CA ASP A 55 12.08 -14.99 -0.49
C ASP A 55 12.13 -16.31 -1.26
N ILE A 56 13.34 -16.82 -1.57
CA ILE A 56 13.57 -18.05 -2.32
C ILE A 56 14.33 -19.05 -1.45
N VAL A 57 13.67 -20.16 -1.14
CA VAL A 57 14.22 -21.28 -0.39
C VAL A 57 15.01 -22.20 -1.32
N GLY A 58 16.24 -22.54 -0.97
CA GLY A 58 17.10 -23.41 -1.78
C GLY A 58 17.76 -22.67 -2.95
N CYS A 59 18.13 -23.37 -4.02
CA CYS A 59 19.00 -22.82 -5.06
C CYS A 59 18.31 -21.80 -5.99
N LEU A 60 19.03 -20.71 -6.29
CA LEU A 60 18.69 -19.80 -7.39
C LEU A 60 18.66 -20.55 -8.72
N HIS A 61 17.85 -20.05 -9.64
CA HIS A 61 17.91 -20.40 -11.04
C HIS A 61 19.22 -19.92 -11.67
N ASN A 62 19.65 -18.70 -11.35
CA ASN A 62 20.92 -18.10 -11.76
C ASN A 62 21.60 -17.44 -10.56
N SER A 63 22.59 -18.12 -9.98
CA SER A 63 23.35 -17.61 -8.84
C SER A 63 24.33 -16.48 -9.18
N ASP A 64 24.70 -16.34 -10.46
CA ASP A 64 25.76 -15.42 -10.89
C ASP A 64 25.23 -13.99 -11.10
N ASN A 65 23.93 -13.85 -11.37
CA ASN A 65 23.27 -12.55 -11.51
C ASN A 65 21.83 -12.61 -10.98
N PHE A 66 21.64 -12.10 -9.76
CA PHE A 66 20.35 -12.13 -9.09
C PHE A 66 19.36 -11.13 -9.72
N SER A 67 18.28 -11.65 -10.31
CA SER A 67 17.13 -10.87 -10.76
C SER A 67 15.88 -11.35 -10.00
N TYR A 68 15.36 -10.50 -9.11
CA TYR A 68 14.24 -10.88 -8.23
C TYR A 68 13.03 -11.40 -9.01
N ALA A 69 12.64 -10.71 -10.08
CA ALA A 69 11.49 -11.10 -10.88
C ALA A 69 11.64 -12.49 -11.52
N VAL A 70 12.82 -12.82 -12.04
CA VAL A 70 13.12 -14.13 -12.63
C VAL A 70 13.14 -15.19 -11.54
N GLU A 71 13.87 -14.92 -10.47
CA GLU A 71 14.10 -15.89 -9.40
C GLU A 71 12.84 -16.23 -8.62
N ALA A 72 12.02 -15.24 -8.27
CA ALA A 72 10.74 -15.45 -7.61
C ALA A 72 9.75 -16.22 -8.51
N THR A 73 9.77 -15.98 -9.82
CA THR A 73 8.93 -16.72 -10.79
C THR A 73 9.34 -18.19 -10.85
N GLU A 74 10.64 -18.48 -10.97
CA GLU A 74 11.15 -19.85 -11.01
C GLU A 74 11.01 -20.55 -9.64
N ALA A 75 11.11 -19.82 -8.54
CA ALA A 75 10.83 -20.35 -7.19
C ALA A 75 9.36 -20.72 -7.03
N TYR A 76 8.43 -19.88 -7.50
CA TYR A 76 6.99 -20.17 -7.48
C TYR A 76 6.67 -21.46 -8.24
N LYS A 77 7.17 -21.63 -9.47
CA LYS A 77 6.96 -22.84 -10.28
C LYS A 77 7.45 -24.12 -9.60
N ARG A 78 8.50 -24.01 -8.77
CA ARG A 78 9.11 -25.13 -8.05
C ARG A 78 8.53 -25.34 -6.65
N GLY A 79 7.68 -24.45 -6.15
CA GLY A 79 7.22 -24.48 -4.76
C GLY A 79 8.30 -24.13 -3.75
N CYS A 80 9.25 -23.27 -4.14
CA CYS A 80 10.44 -22.90 -3.37
C CYS A 80 10.43 -21.44 -2.91
N LEU A 81 9.25 -20.83 -2.76
CA LEU A 81 9.13 -19.52 -2.11
C LEU A 81 9.24 -19.68 -0.59
N SER A 82 9.56 -18.60 0.11
CA SER A 82 9.51 -18.55 1.57
C SER A 82 8.09 -18.81 2.09
N ASN A 83 7.99 -19.37 3.31
CA ASN A 83 6.73 -19.84 3.86
C ASN A 83 5.71 -18.69 4.06
N ASP A 84 6.17 -17.51 4.48
CA ASP A 84 5.33 -16.33 4.64
C ASP A 84 4.65 -15.92 3.31
N LEU A 85 5.39 -15.95 2.20
CA LEU A 85 4.82 -15.70 0.87
C LEU A 85 3.83 -16.78 0.45
N ILE A 86 4.12 -18.06 0.70
CA ILE A 86 3.22 -19.16 0.38
C ILE A 86 1.92 -19.05 1.18
N GLU A 87 2.01 -18.70 2.46
CA GLU A 87 0.85 -18.51 3.33
C GLU A 87 -0.03 -17.34 2.86
N GLU A 88 0.55 -16.19 2.52
CA GLU A 88 -0.22 -15.06 1.99
C GLU A 88 -0.82 -15.35 0.61
N GLN A 89 -0.08 -16.03 -0.28
CA GLN A 89 -0.60 -16.46 -1.59
C GLN A 89 -1.80 -17.39 -1.44
N LYS A 90 -1.75 -18.33 -0.49
CA LYS A 90 -2.87 -19.23 -0.18
C LYS A 90 -4.09 -18.46 0.29
N LYS A 91 -3.92 -17.49 1.20
CA LYS A 91 -5.04 -16.64 1.67
C LYS A 91 -5.69 -15.87 0.51
N VAL A 92 -4.88 -15.33 -0.40
CA VAL A 92 -5.38 -14.64 -1.60
C VAL A 92 -6.12 -15.59 -2.54
N GLN A 93 -5.57 -16.77 -2.81
CA GLN A 93 -6.20 -17.79 -3.66
C GLN A 93 -7.54 -18.28 -3.13
N GLU A 94 -7.69 -18.35 -1.80
CA GLU A 94 -8.93 -18.79 -1.16
C GLU A 94 -9.99 -17.70 -1.02
N ALA A 95 -9.63 -16.43 -1.09
CA ALA A 95 -10.54 -15.31 -0.82
C ALA A 95 -11.47 -15.02 -2.01
N ASP A 96 -12.77 -14.89 -1.73
CA ASP A 96 -13.76 -14.34 -2.66
C ASP A 96 -13.71 -12.80 -2.71
N LEU A 97 -13.23 -12.17 -1.63
CA LEU A 97 -13.13 -10.72 -1.48
C LEU A 97 -11.83 -10.35 -0.73
N LEU A 98 -11.13 -9.35 -1.24
CA LEU A 98 -9.92 -8.79 -0.64
C LEU A 98 -10.16 -7.32 -0.22
N ILE A 99 -9.92 -7.00 1.04
CA ILE A 99 -10.03 -5.63 1.59
C ILE A 99 -8.64 -5.18 2.04
N PHE A 100 -8.18 -4.04 1.53
CA PHE A 100 -6.97 -3.38 2.04
C PHE A 100 -7.37 -2.25 2.98
N GLN A 101 -7.10 -2.43 4.28
CA GLN A 101 -7.34 -1.41 5.29
C GLN A 101 -6.00 -0.74 5.68
N HIS A 102 -5.79 0.48 5.19
CA HIS A 102 -4.58 1.27 5.44
C HIS A 102 -4.89 2.77 5.58
N GLY A 103 -3.96 3.53 6.17
CA GLY A 103 -4.05 5.00 6.30
C GLY A 103 -3.81 5.79 5.00
N ILE A 104 -3.87 7.14 5.12
CA ILE A 104 -3.80 8.23 4.10
C ILE A 104 -3.01 7.82 2.82
N MET A 105 -3.48 8.05 1.57
CA MET A 105 -4.04 9.28 0.99
C MET A 105 -4.95 8.95 -0.23
N HIS A 106 -5.82 9.88 -0.66
CA HIS A 106 -6.82 9.78 -1.77
C HIS A 106 -8.18 9.11 -1.48
N PHE A 107 -8.26 7.88 -1.00
CA PHE A 107 -9.54 7.12 -1.06
C PHE A 107 -10.67 7.59 -0.11
N CYS A 108 -10.40 8.45 0.87
CA CYS A 108 -11.39 8.89 1.86
C CYS A 108 -12.34 10.01 1.39
N GLY A 109 -12.53 10.21 0.08
CA GLY A 109 -13.48 11.18 -0.48
C GLY A 109 -13.06 12.66 -0.35
N VAL A 110 -11.79 12.93 -0.04
CA VAL A 110 -11.28 14.30 0.05
C VAL A 110 -10.99 14.86 -1.34
N LYS A 111 -11.37 16.12 -1.53
CA LYS A 111 -11.00 16.92 -2.70
C LYS A 111 -9.49 17.23 -2.64
N VAL A 112 -8.71 16.71 -3.59
CA VAL A 112 -7.25 16.89 -3.63
C VAL A 112 -6.91 18.16 -4.40
N LEU A 113 -6.19 19.10 -3.80
CA LEU A 113 -5.64 20.26 -4.53
C LEU A 113 -4.37 19.85 -5.29
N GLU A 114 -4.00 20.65 -6.30
CA GLU A 114 -2.80 20.37 -7.11
C GLU A 114 -1.54 20.28 -6.22
N PRO A 115 -0.64 19.31 -6.40
CA PRO A 115 0.56 19.23 -5.59
C PRO A 115 1.48 20.45 -5.83
N HIS A 116 1.99 21.08 -4.77
CA HIS A 116 3.08 22.05 -4.89
C HIS A 116 4.41 21.28 -4.85
N ILE A 117 5.12 21.21 -5.98
CA ILE A 117 6.34 20.39 -6.06
C ILE A 117 7.56 21.29 -6.20
N CYS A 118 8.46 21.21 -5.22
CA CYS A 118 9.78 21.85 -5.24
C CYS A 118 10.82 20.80 -5.62
N PHE A 119 11.19 20.73 -6.90
CA PHE A 119 12.14 19.71 -7.38
C PHE A 119 13.59 20.01 -6.95
N ALA A 120 14.27 18.99 -6.45
CA ALA A 120 15.72 18.97 -6.17
C ALA A 120 16.26 20.22 -5.42
N PRO A 121 15.66 20.61 -4.27
CA PRO A 121 16.05 21.82 -3.54
C PRO A 121 17.51 21.83 -3.07
N GLU A 122 18.14 20.67 -2.92
CA GLU A 122 19.57 20.49 -2.62
C GLU A 122 20.50 20.86 -3.78
N HIS A 123 19.98 20.94 -5.00
CA HIS A 123 20.74 21.20 -6.23
C HIS A 123 20.48 22.60 -6.83
N VAL A 124 19.74 23.47 -6.13
CA VAL A 124 19.43 24.84 -6.58
C VAL A 124 20.02 25.89 -5.63
N SER A 125 20.16 27.14 -6.09
CA SER A 125 20.72 28.23 -5.29
C SER A 125 19.88 28.60 -4.08
N GLU A 126 20.48 29.28 -3.10
CA GLU A 126 19.75 29.73 -1.90
C GLU A 126 18.63 30.72 -2.24
N GLU A 127 18.88 31.61 -3.20
CA GLU A 127 17.87 32.53 -3.74
C GLU A 127 16.69 31.75 -4.33
N LYS A 128 16.97 30.67 -5.07
CA LYS A 128 15.91 29.85 -5.66
C LYS A 128 15.10 29.10 -4.61
N ARG A 129 15.75 28.63 -3.53
CA ARG A 129 15.05 28.07 -2.37
C ARG A 129 14.16 29.10 -1.70
N LYS A 130 14.62 30.35 -1.55
CA LYS A 130 13.80 31.45 -1.00
C LYS A 130 12.60 31.74 -1.89
N GLU A 131 12.75 31.75 -3.21
CA GLU A 131 11.64 31.89 -4.15
C GLU A 131 10.61 30.76 -4.02
N MET A 132 11.05 29.50 -3.92
CA MET A 132 10.16 28.35 -3.70
C MET A 132 9.34 28.52 -2.40
N LEU A 133 9.99 28.97 -1.32
CA LEU A 133 9.33 29.25 -0.05
C LEU A 133 8.32 30.41 -0.15
N ILE A 134 8.68 31.48 -0.88
CA ILE A 134 7.78 32.61 -1.13
C ILE A 134 6.57 32.16 -1.96
N ALA A 135 6.78 31.36 -3.00
CA ALA A 135 5.71 30.84 -3.86
C ALA A 135 4.73 29.97 -3.06
N TRP A 136 5.24 29.11 -2.19
CA TRP A 136 4.40 28.34 -1.27
C TRP A 136 3.60 29.25 -0.32
N ALA A 137 4.26 30.22 0.31
CA ALA A 137 3.60 31.16 1.22
C ALA A 137 2.54 32.01 0.51
N GLN A 138 2.74 32.35 -0.77
CA GLN A 138 1.76 33.06 -1.58
C GLN A 138 0.55 32.16 -1.91
N ARG A 139 0.77 30.91 -2.33
CA ARG A 139 -0.30 29.96 -2.61
C ARG A 139 -1.22 29.74 -1.42
N LEU A 140 -0.64 29.58 -0.23
CA LEU A 140 -1.39 29.38 1.01
C LEU A 140 -2.42 30.50 1.30
N LYS A 141 -2.19 31.74 0.82
CA LYS A 141 -3.13 32.85 1.02
C LYS A 141 -4.45 32.67 0.27
N THR A 142 -4.45 31.90 -0.82
CA THR A 142 -5.61 31.69 -1.70
C THR A 142 -6.07 30.25 -1.78
N LEU A 143 -5.42 29.34 -1.03
CA LEU A 143 -5.63 27.89 -1.10
C LEU A 143 -7.10 27.48 -1.00
N TRP A 144 -7.88 28.14 -0.15
CA TRP A 144 -9.31 27.84 0.06
C TRP A 144 -10.22 28.21 -1.11
N LYS A 145 -9.69 28.93 -2.11
CA LYS A 145 -10.39 29.29 -3.34
C LYS A 145 -9.95 28.43 -4.52
N GLU A 146 -8.97 27.53 -4.33
CA GLU A 146 -8.52 26.64 -5.38
C GLU A 146 -9.54 25.54 -5.60
N GLU A 147 -9.79 25.23 -6.88
CA GLU A 147 -10.55 24.04 -7.21
C GLU A 147 -9.63 22.81 -7.14
N PRO A 148 -10.15 21.68 -6.66
CA PRO A 148 -9.40 20.43 -6.60
C PRO A 148 -9.05 19.94 -8.00
N ILE A 149 -7.94 19.20 -8.11
CA ILE A 149 -7.63 18.48 -9.34
C ILE A 149 -8.71 17.42 -9.61
N ASN A 150 -8.93 17.16 -10.89
CA ASN A 150 -9.69 15.99 -11.27
C ASN A 150 -8.78 14.77 -11.10
N CYS A 151 -8.89 14.05 -9.97
CA CYS A 151 -8.10 12.85 -9.67
C CYS A 151 -8.49 11.65 -10.55
N SER A 152 -8.52 11.83 -11.87
CA SER A 152 -8.67 10.79 -12.87
C SER A 152 -7.32 10.36 -13.42
N ALA A 153 -7.27 9.17 -14.00
CA ALA A 153 -6.08 8.70 -14.71
C ALA A 153 -5.63 9.70 -15.79
N GLU A 154 -6.55 10.35 -16.49
CA GLU A 154 -6.19 11.32 -17.54
C GLU A 154 -5.53 12.59 -17.01
N TRP A 155 -5.67 12.93 -15.71
CA TRP A 155 -4.95 14.07 -15.13
C TRP A 155 -3.50 13.70 -14.79
N TYR A 156 -3.27 12.50 -14.24
CA TYR A 156 -1.95 12.05 -13.81
C TYR A 156 -1.03 11.61 -14.96
N PHE A 157 -1.59 11.14 -16.08
CA PHE A 157 -0.82 10.52 -17.17
C PHE A 157 -0.87 11.31 -18.49
N LYS A 158 -1.05 12.63 -18.41
CA LYS A 158 -0.96 13.55 -19.55
C LYS A 158 0.48 13.88 -19.95
#